data_AF-A0A0D1ANE4-F1
#
_entry.id   AF-A0A0D1ANE4-F1
#
_cell.length_a   1.000
_cell.length_b   1.000
_cell.length_c   1.000
_cell.angle_alpha   90.00
_cell.angle_beta   90.00
_cell.angle_gamma   90.00
#
_symmetry.space_group_name_H-M   'P 1'
#
loop_
_entity.id
_entity.type
_entity.pdbx_description
1 polymer ?
#
loop_
_entity_poly.entity_id
_entity_poly.type
_entity_poly.pdbx_seq_one_letter_code
_entity_poly.pdbx_strand_id
1 'polypeptide(L)'
;MAYNIVDLIDRAIDTGNKVIEIYIDMNKEYDDINSFKIFSKIFMKYEKEKIDYYHSLKIRLNKEKIKEIDLYIYDKISSLIAQFNNKISTNCYKDKTIKEFIECVLNMNKDIRALFIDIRGRMIQKNGDGDSYEYKILTDIIKMEEKYIKDLERVYKK
;
A
#
# COMPACT_ATOMS: atom_id res chain seq x y z
N MET A 1 -25.90 3.82 -0.28
CA MET A 1 -24.64 4.49 0.15
C MET A 1 -23.75 4.51 -1.06
N ALA A 2 -23.23 5.67 -1.43
CA ALA A 2 -22.37 5.78 -2.59
C ALA A 2 -20.91 5.65 -2.17
N TYR A 3 -20.21 4.67 -2.73
CA TYR A 3 -18.78 4.48 -2.50
C TYR A 3 -17.99 5.47 -3.36
N ASN A 4 -16.84 5.93 -2.87
CA ASN A 4 -15.99 6.87 -3.59
C ASN A 4 -14.49 6.62 -3.30
N ILE A 5 -13.62 7.49 -3.82
CA ILE A 5 -12.16 7.32 -3.67
C ILE A 5 -11.69 7.35 -2.20
N VAL A 6 -12.43 8.01 -1.30
CA VAL A 6 -12.14 8.02 0.14
C VAL A 6 -12.28 6.62 0.72
N ASP A 7 -13.30 5.86 0.31
CA ASP A 7 -13.46 4.46 0.73
C ASP A 7 -12.29 3.61 0.26
N LEU A 8 -11.78 3.85 -0.96
CA LEU A 8 -10.59 3.15 -1.46
C LEU A 8 -9.33 3.53 -0.68
N ILE A 9 -9.20 4.78 -0.25
CA ILE A 9 -8.09 5.22 0.60
C ILE A 9 -8.18 4.58 1.99
N ASP A 10 -9.38 4.40 2.54
CA ASP A 10 -9.54 3.64 3.78
C ASP A 10 -9.07 2.19 3.64
N ARG A 11 -9.39 1.56 2.51
CA ARG A 11 -8.89 0.21 2.22
C ARG A 11 -7.37 0.16 2.03
N ALA A 12 -6.76 1.23 1.51
CA ALA A 12 -5.30 1.37 1.43
C ALA A 12 -4.66 1.50 2.83
N ILE A 13 -5.29 2.25 3.73
CA ILE A 13 -4.87 2.38 5.14
C ILE A 13 -4.95 1.01 5.84
N ASP A 14 -6.02 0.24 5.61
CA ASP A 14 -6.14 -1.13 6.13
C ASP A 14 -4.98 -2.02 5.68
N THR A 15 -4.62 -1.95 4.39
CA THR A 15 -3.45 -2.67 3.86
C THR A 15 -2.15 -2.23 4.55
N GLY A 16 -1.93 -0.92 4.71
CA GLY A 16 -0.74 -0.40 5.42
C GLY A 16 -0.67 -0.86 6.87
N ASN A 17 -1.80 -0.87 7.58
CA ASN A 17 -1.87 -1.40 8.95
C ASN A 17 -1.52 -2.89 8.99
N LYS A 18 -1.98 -3.67 8.01
CA LYS A 18 -1.62 -5.09 7.89
C LYS A 18 -0.12 -5.29 7.67
N VAL A 19 0.51 -4.42 6.88
CA VAL A 19 1.96 -4.42 6.68
C VAL A 19 2.71 -4.12 7.98
N ILE A 20 2.23 -3.17 8.78
CA ILE A 20 2.81 -2.86 10.09
C ILE A 20 2.72 -4.07 11.03
N GLU A 21 1.59 -4.79 11.04
CA GLU A 21 1.44 -6.02 11.82
C GLU A 21 2.49 -7.07 11.44
N ILE A 22 2.73 -7.26 10.13
CA ILE A 22 3.77 -8.19 9.64
C ILE A 22 5.14 -7.80 10.19
N TYR A 23 5.50 -6.52 10.17
CA TYR A 23 6.79 -6.07 10.72
C TYR A 23 6.89 -6.24 12.24
N ILE A 24 5.78 -6.06 12.96
CA ILE A 24 5.72 -6.30 14.41
C ILE A 24 5.94 -7.78 14.70
N ASP A 25 5.30 -8.67 13.95
CA ASP A 25 5.41 -10.11 14.16
C ASP A 25 6.79 -10.64 13.76
N MET A 26 7.40 -10.11 12.69
CA MET A 26 8.79 -10.38 12.34
C MET A 26 9.76 -9.94 13.45
N ASN A 27 9.53 -8.79 14.07
CA ASN A 27 10.35 -8.34 15.20
C ASN A 27 10.25 -9.28 16.42
N LYS A 28 9.10 -9.89 16.66
CA LYS A 28 8.92 -10.86 17.76
C LYS A 28 9.63 -12.18 17.44
N GLU A 29 9.52 -12.64 16.20
CA GLU A 29 10.13 -13.91 15.76
C GLU A 29 11.67 -13.85 15.81
N TYR A 30 12.25 -12.71 15.42
CA TYR A 30 13.71 -12.49 15.36
C TYR A 30 14.22 -11.53 16.44
N ASP A 31 13.64 -11.59 17.66
CA ASP A 31 13.96 -10.65 18.76
C ASP A 31 15.40 -10.81 19.31
N ASP A 32 16.12 -11.85 18.94
CA ASP A 32 17.54 -12.05 19.27
C ASP A 32 18.49 -11.35 18.27
N ILE A 33 18.00 -10.93 17.10
CA ILE A 33 18.81 -10.35 16.03
C ILE A 33 18.64 -8.82 15.97
N ASN A 34 19.64 -8.08 16.46
CA ASN A 34 19.60 -6.61 16.50
C ASN A 34 19.36 -5.94 15.14
N SER A 35 19.90 -6.49 14.05
CA SER A 35 19.69 -5.94 12.71
C SER A 35 18.22 -5.99 12.30
N PHE A 36 17.51 -7.11 12.56
CA PHE A 36 16.07 -7.21 12.28
C PHE A 36 15.29 -6.13 13.03
N LYS A 37 15.56 -5.92 14.33
CA LYS A 37 14.90 -4.86 15.11
C LYS A 37 15.08 -3.47 14.50
N ILE A 38 16.30 -3.17 14.05
CA ILE A 38 16.63 -1.86 13.45
C ILE A 38 15.86 -1.69 12.14
N PHE A 39 15.96 -2.66 11.23
CA PHE A 39 15.33 -2.56 9.91
C PHE A 39 13.80 -2.57 9.98
N SER A 40 13.18 -3.42 10.81
CA SER A 40 11.73 -3.41 10.98
C SER A 40 11.24 -2.08 11.55
N LYS A 41 11.95 -1.46 12.50
CA LYS A 41 11.58 -0.12 13.00
C LYS A 41 11.64 0.93 11.89
N ILE A 42 12.65 0.86 11.03
CA ILE A 42 12.78 1.74 9.86
C ILE A 42 11.60 1.52 8.92
N PHE A 43 11.28 0.28 8.55
CA PHE A 43 10.17 -0.03 7.65
C PHE A 43 8.80 0.33 8.23
N MET A 44 8.56 0.06 9.52
CA MET A 44 7.36 0.50 10.21
C MET A 44 7.21 2.02 10.21
N LYS A 45 8.31 2.77 10.37
CA LYS A 45 8.28 4.23 10.30
C LYS A 45 7.84 4.69 8.91
N TYR A 46 8.42 4.12 7.87
CA TYR A 46 8.03 4.45 6.49
C TYR A 46 6.57 4.11 6.20
N GLU A 47 6.09 2.96 6.64
CA GLU A 47 4.68 2.58 6.44
C GLU A 47 3.72 3.55 7.16
N LYS A 48 4.07 3.99 8.37
CA LYS A 48 3.32 5.02 9.10
C LYS A 48 3.29 6.35 8.35
N GLU A 49 4.42 6.79 7.79
CA GLU A 49 4.48 8.01 6.97
C GLU A 49 3.55 7.93 5.74
N LYS A 50 3.42 6.74 5.12
CA LYS A 50 2.46 6.51 4.03
C LYS A 50 1.01 6.60 4.51
N ILE A 51 0.69 5.98 5.65
CA ILE A 51 -0.64 6.06 6.27
C ILE A 51 -1.00 7.51 6.63
N ASP A 52 -0.06 8.28 7.19
CA ASP A 52 -0.26 9.70 7.51
C ASP A 52 -0.52 10.54 6.26
N TYR A 53 0.17 10.24 5.16
CA TYR A 53 -0.13 10.84 3.85
C TYR A 53 -1.55 10.51 3.39
N TYR A 54 -2.01 9.26 3.54
CA TYR A 54 -3.38 8.87 3.21
C TYR A 54 -4.43 9.60 4.07
N HIS A 55 -4.22 9.72 5.37
CA HIS A 55 -5.09 10.52 6.24
C HIS A 55 -5.15 11.99 5.79
N SER A 56 -3.99 12.57 5.47
CA SER A 56 -3.92 13.94 4.97
C SER A 56 -4.65 14.10 3.63
N LEU A 57 -4.57 13.11 2.76
CA LEU A 57 -5.28 13.06 1.49
C LEU A 57 -6.79 12.99 1.71
N LYS A 58 -7.31 12.15 2.62
CA LYS A 58 -8.75 12.11 2.96
C LYS A 58 -9.26 13.47 3.44
N ILE A 59 -8.52 14.17 4.29
CA ILE A 59 -8.91 15.49 4.79
C ILE A 59 -9.06 16.52 3.65
N ARG A 60 -8.15 16.48 2.66
CA ARG A 60 -8.25 17.32 1.47
C ARG A 60 -9.49 16.97 0.64
N LEU A 61 -9.76 15.68 0.50
CA LEU A 61 -10.87 15.18 -0.32
C LEU A 61 -12.25 15.49 0.24
N ASN A 62 -12.40 15.56 1.56
CA ASN A 62 -13.67 15.96 2.19
C ASN A 62 -14.15 17.37 1.80
N LYS A 63 -13.30 18.19 1.17
CA LYS A 63 -13.65 19.54 0.69
C LYS A 63 -14.00 19.58 -0.80
N GLU A 64 -13.89 18.46 -1.50
CA GLU A 64 -14.05 18.36 -2.94
C GLU A 64 -15.33 17.61 -3.31
N LYS A 65 -15.88 17.89 -4.50
CA LYS A 65 -17.00 17.11 -5.04
C LYS A 65 -16.46 15.83 -5.68
N ILE A 66 -16.46 14.75 -4.91
CA ILE A 66 -15.93 13.45 -5.33
C ILE A 66 -16.98 12.68 -6.15
N LYS A 67 -16.55 12.02 -7.23
CA LYS A 67 -17.39 11.16 -8.05
C LYS A 67 -17.66 9.85 -7.32
N GLU A 68 -18.91 9.39 -7.39
CA GLU A 68 -19.29 8.07 -6.92
C GLU A 68 -18.70 6.98 -7.82
N ILE A 69 -18.26 5.90 -7.20
CA ILE A 69 -17.78 4.69 -7.86
C ILE A 69 -18.98 3.78 -8.05
N ASP A 70 -19.12 3.28 -9.29
CA ASP A 70 -20.11 2.26 -9.61
C ASP A 70 -19.97 1.04 -8.69
N LEU A 71 -21.08 0.56 -8.13
CA LEU A 71 -21.10 -0.48 -7.12
C LEU A 71 -20.41 -1.78 -7.58
N TYR A 72 -20.63 -2.18 -8.84
CA TYR A 72 -20.02 -3.40 -9.37
C TYR A 72 -18.50 -3.28 -9.48
N ILE A 73 -18.00 -2.08 -9.80
CA ILE A 73 -16.56 -1.80 -9.83
C ILE A 73 -15.99 -1.78 -8.41
N TYR A 74 -16.68 -1.13 -7.48
CA TYR A 74 -16.28 -1.10 -6.08
C TYR A 74 -16.18 -2.51 -5.51
N ASP A 75 -17.17 -3.38 -5.74
CA ASP A 75 -17.17 -4.76 -5.24
C ASP A 75 -15.98 -5.56 -5.78
N LYS A 76 -15.64 -5.39 -7.07
CA LYS A 76 -14.44 -6.01 -7.65
C LYS A 76 -13.15 -5.52 -7.01
N ILE A 77 -13.02 -4.21 -6.81
CA ILE A 77 -11.85 -3.62 -6.16
C ILE A 77 -11.75 -4.10 -4.71
N SER A 78 -12.86 -4.09 -3.98
CA SER A 78 -12.93 -4.51 -2.60
C SER A 78 -12.53 -5.99 -2.44
N SER A 79 -13.02 -6.86 -3.34
CA SER A 79 -12.62 -8.27 -3.39
C SER A 79 -11.13 -8.44 -3.70
N LEU A 80 -10.59 -7.66 -4.65
CA LEU A 80 -9.17 -7.67 -4.99
C LEU A 80 -8.30 -7.31 -3.79
N ILE A 81 -8.63 -6.23 -3.07
CA ILE A 81 -7.89 -5.80 -1.87
C ILE A 81 -8.00 -6.84 -0.75
N ALA A 82 -9.19 -7.41 -0.52
CA ALA A 82 -9.37 -8.44 0.49
C ALA A 82 -8.51 -9.70 0.20
N GLN A 83 -8.51 -10.16 -1.05
CA GLN A 83 -7.66 -11.28 -1.47
C GLN A 83 -6.17 -10.97 -1.32
N PHE A 84 -5.77 -9.74 -1.62
CA PHE A 84 -4.40 -9.27 -1.44
C PHE A 84 -3.98 -9.28 0.04
N ASN A 85 -4.78 -8.66 0.91
CA ASN A 85 -4.51 -8.58 2.35
C ASN A 85 -4.45 -9.96 3.02
N ASN A 86 -5.18 -10.95 2.50
CA ASN A 86 -5.09 -12.33 2.99
C ASN A 86 -3.81 -13.06 2.57
N LYS A 87 -3.14 -12.61 1.50
CA LYS A 87 -1.93 -13.23 0.95
C LYS A 87 -0.64 -12.53 1.35
N ILE A 88 -0.68 -11.22 1.59
CA ILE A 88 0.52 -10.41 1.86
C ILE A 88 1.29 -10.90 3.11
N SER A 89 0.59 -11.43 4.11
CA SER A 89 1.22 -11.91 5.35
C SER A 89 1.98 -13.23 5.21
N THR A 90 1.78 -14.03 4.17
CA THR A 90 2.32 -15.40 4.15
C THR A 90 3.77 -15.51 3.65
N ASN A 91 4.30 -14.46 3.02
CA ASN A 91 5.53 -14.59 2.22
C ASN A 91 6.82 -14.24 2.97
N CYS A 92 6.73 -13.53 4.08
CA CYS A 92 7.86 -12.87 4.74
C CYS A 92 8.45 -13.69 5.91
N TYR A 93 7.71 -14.64 6.48
CA TYR A 93 8.13 -15.43 7.66
C TYR A 93 9.17 -16.52 7.38
N LYS A 94 9.63 -16.68 6.13
CA LYS A 94 10.61 -17.71 5.76
C LYS A 94 12.04 -17.19 5.75
N ASP A 95 12.23 -15.88 5.93
CA ASP A 95 13.47 -15.19 5.69
C ASP A 95 14.37 -15.20 6.93
N LYS A 96 15.48 -15.94 6.88
CA LYS A 96 16.37 -16.11 8.04
C LYS A 96 17.48 -15.06 8.10
N THR A 97 17.74 -14.38 6.98
CA THR A 97 18.79 -13.37 6.88
C THR A 97 18.20 -11.98 6.69
N ILE A 98 18.96 -10.97 7.13
CA ILE A 98 18.54 -9.58 6.94
C ILE A 98 18.36 -9.22 5.46
N LYS A 99 19.14 -9.84 4.59
CA LYS A 99 19.08 -9.68 3.14
C LYS A 99 17.74 -10.14 2.59
N GLU A 100 17.34 -11.36 2.94
CA GLU A 100 16.04 -11.94 2.54
C GLU A 100 14.88 -11.12 3.09
N PHE A 101 14.98 -10.63 4.34
CA PHE A 101 13.95 -9.76 4.92
C PHE A 101 13.77 -8.45 4.12
N ILE A 102 14.88 -7.79 3.76
CA ILE A 102 14.84 -6.57 2.93
C ILE A 102 14.25 -6.88 1.55
N GLU A 103 14.61 -8.01 0.93
CA GLU A 103 14.04 -8.46 -0.34
C GLU A 103 12.53 -8.73 -0.23
N CYS A 104 12.07 -9.35 0.85
CA CYS A 104 10.64 -9.55 1.07
C CYS A 104 9.90 -8.22 1.21
N VAL A 105 10.42 -7.28 2.02
CA VAL A 105 9.85 -5.93 2.15
C VAL A 105 9.77 -5.24 0.79
N LEU A 106 10.81 -5.34 -0.03
CA LEU A 106 10.85 -4.74 -1.35
C LEU A 106 9.79 -5.36 -2.29
N ASN A 107 9.68 -6.68 -2.32
CA ASN A 107 8.70 -7.40 -3.13
C ASN A 107 7.28 -7.08 -2.69
N MET A 108 7.04 -7.04 -1.38
CA MET A 108 5.75 -6.65 -0.82
C MET A 108 5.30 -5.26 -1.27
N ASN A 109 6.21 -4.27 -1.25
CA ASN A 109 5.89 -2.92 -1.72
C ASN A 109 5.67 -2.86 -3.25
N LYS A 110 6.40 -3.68 -4.03
CA LYS A 110 6.14 -3.84 -5.47
C LYS A 110 4.75 -4.41 -5.74
N ASP A 111 4.32 -5.39 -4.94
CA ASP A 111 2.99 -6.00 -5.04
C ASP A 111 1.88 -5.01 -4.64
N ILE A 112 2.09 -4.20 -3.59
CA ILE A 112 1.19 -3.10 -3.20
C ILE A 112 1.06 -2.07 -4.34
N ARG A 113 2.18 -1.67 -4.96
CA ARG A 113 2.15 -0.78 -6.11
C ARG A 113 1.37 -1.38 -7.28
N ALA A 114 1.56 -2.67 -7.55
CA ALA A 114 0.83 -3.38 -8.61
C ALA A 114 -0.68 -3.43 -8.32
N LEU A 115 -1.07 -3.64 -7.06
CA LEU A 115 -2.46 -3.56 -6.62
C LEU A 115 -3.07 -2.19 -6.95
N PHE A 116 -2.40 -1.08 -6.62
CA PHE A 116 -2.90 0.25 -6.94
C PHE A 116 -2.99 0.54 -8.44
N ILE A 117 -2.06 0.00 -9.24
CA ILE A 117 -2.13 0.08 -10.70
C ILE A 117 -3.37 -0.65 -11.24
N ASP A 118 -3.65 -1.85 -10.74
CA ASP A 118 -4.84 -2.63 -11.13
C ASP A 118 -6.13 -1.89 -10.72
N ILE A 119 -6.21 -1.41 -9.46
CA ILE A 119 -7.33 -0.59 -8.97
C ILE A 119 -7.58 0.60 -9.88
N ARG A 120 -6.52 1.37 -10.21
CA ARG A 120 -6.63 2.52 -11.12
C ARG A 120 -7.08 2.13 -12.52
N GLY A 121 -6.61 0.99 -13.05
CA GLY A 121 -7.04 0.46 -14.33
C GLY A 121 -8.54 0.13 -14.36
N ARG A 122 -9.05 -0.51 -13.30
CA ARG A 122 -10.48 -0.84 -13.15
C ARG A 122 -11.39 0.37 -13.02
N MET A 123 -10.84 1.50 -12.59
CA MET A 123 -11.58 2.76 -12.45
C MET A 123 -11.81 3.47 -13.80
N ILE A 124 -11.10 3.11 -14.87
CA ILE A 124 -11.34 3.65 -16.22
C ILE A 124 -12.49 2.88 -16.86
N GLN A 125 -13.69 3.49 -16.91
CA GLN A 125 -14.87 2.86 -17.50
C GLN A 125 -15.26 3.46 -18.85
N LYS A 126 -14.94 4.73 -19.07
CA LYS A 126 -15.29 5.50 -20.26
C LYS A 126 -14.10 6.32 -20.77
N ASN A 127 -14.18 6.75 -22.02
CA ASN A 127 -13.25 7.72 -22.59
C ASN A 127 -13.26 9.00 -21.72
N GLY A 128 -12.08 9.44 -21.27
CA GLY A 128 -11.91 10.63 -20.43
C GLY A 128 -11.77 10.37 -18.92
N ASP A 129 -12.06 9.15 -18.42
CA ASP A 129 -11.85 8.84 -16.99
C ASP A 129 -10.36 8.86 -16.58
N GLY A 130 -9.44 8.75 -17.55
CA GLY A 130 -8.00 8.86 -17.33
C GLY A 130 -7.52 10.26 -16.89
N ASP A 131 -8.36 11.28 -17.03
CA ASP A 131 -8.08 12.65 -16.56
C ASP A 131 -8.89 13.04 -15.31
N SER A 132 -9.70 12.10 -14.80
CA SER A 132 -10.51 12.32 -13.59
C SER A 132 -9.64 12.60 -12.37
N TYR A 133 -10.24 13.27 -11.39
CA TYR A 133 -9.56 13.61 -10.15
C TYR A 133 -9.17 12.35 -9.36
N GLU A 134 -10.04 11.34 -9.33
CA GLU A 134 -9.82 10.04 -8.71
C GLU A 134 -8.65 9.29 -9.36
N TYR A 135 -8.54 9.34 -10.69
CA TYR A 135 -7.42 8.75 -11.41
C TYR A 135 -6.09 9.43 -11.07
N LYS A 136 -6.09 10.76 -10.93
CA LYS A 136 -4.90 11.54 -10.51
C LYS A 136 -4.48 11.18 -9.10
N ILE A 137 -5.43 11.05 -8.17
CA ILE A 137 -5.16 10.62 -6.79
C ILE A 137 -4.49 9.24 -6.76
N LEU A 138 -5.06 8.25 -7.46
CA LEU A 138 -4.45 6.92 -7.55
C LEU A 138 -3.07 6.96 -8.20
N THR A 139 -2.88 7.85 -9.19
CA THR A 139 -1.57 8.06 -9.82
C THR A 139 -0.55 8.61 -8.84
N ASP A 140 -0.93 9.54 -7.98
CA ASP A 140 -0.04 10.10 -6.95
C ASP A 140 0.32 9.06 -5.90
N ILE A 141 -0.63 8.21 -5.49
CA ILE A 141 -0.38 7.06 -4.61
C ILE A 141 0.64 6.10 -5.26
N ILE A 142 0.45 5.73 -6.53
CA ILE A 142 1.37 4.85 -7.26
C ILE A 142 2.77 5.45 -7.37
N LYS A 143 2.88 6.77 -7.62
CA LYS A 143 4.18 7.46 -7.68
C LYS A 143 4.86 7.52 -6.33
N MET A 144 4.11 7.71 -5.25
CA MET A 144 4.63 7.67 -3.89
C MET A 144 5.24 6.30 -3.58
N GLU A 145 4.50 5.21 -3.86
CA GLU A 145 5.01 3.84 -3.69
C GLU A 145 6.24 3.57 -4.57
N GLU A 146 6.24 4.04 -5.82
CA GLU A 146 7.40 3.90 -6.70
C GLU A 146 8.64 4.60 -6.16
N LYS A 147 8.48 5.81 -5.61
CA LYS A 147 9.57 6.54 -4.99
C LYS A 147 10.13 5.76 -3.80
N TYR A 148 9.27 5.22 -2.94
CA TYR A 148 9.69 4.42 -1.80
C TYR A 148 10.47 3.16 -2.21
N ILE A 149 9.95 2.42 -3.20
CA ILE A 149 10.65 1.25 -3.78
C ILE A 149 12.04 1.65 -4.28
N LYS A 150 12.16 2.76 -5.02
CA LYS A 150 13.46 3.25 -5.53
C LYS A 150 14.41 3.72 -4.43
N ASP A 151 13.90 4.25 -3.33
CA ASP A 151 14.71 4.66 -2.17
C ASP A 151 15.24 3.41 -1.45
N LEU A 152 14.39 2.40 -1.21
CA LEU A 152 14.78 1.10 -0.65
C LEU A 152 15.82 0.38 -1.52
N GLU A 153 15.61 0.29 -2.83
CA GLU A 153 16.56 -0.37 -3.74
C GLU A 153 17.93 0.30 -3.74
N ARG A 154 18.00 1.63 -3.55
CA ARG A 154 19.26 2.38 -3.46
C ARG A 154 20.02 2.10 -2.16
N VAL A 155 19.30 1.89 -1.06
CA VAL A 155 19.91 1.51 0.22
C VAL A 155 20.39 0.07 0.18
N TYR A 156 19.68 -0.81 -0.52
CA TYR A 156 19.98 -2.23 -0.60
C TYR A 156 21.08 -2.62 -1.61
N LYS A 157 21.18 -1.91 -2.75
CA LYS A 157 22.18 -2.20 -3.80
C LYS A 157 23.54 -1.55 -3.57
N LYS A 158 23.69 -0.75 -2.52
CA LYS A 158 24.97 -0.17 -2.09
C LYS A 158 25.60 -1.03 -1.00
#